data_AF-A0A6N2YZX1-F1
#
_entry.id   AF-A0A6N2YZX1-F1
#
_cell.length_a   1.000
_cell.length_b   1.000
_cell.length_c   1.000
_cell.angle_alpha   90.00
_cell.angle_beta   90.00
_cell.angle_gamma   90.00
#
_symmetry.space_group_name_H-M   'P 1'
#
loop_
_entity.id
_entity.type
_entity.pdbx_description
1 polymer ?
#
loop_
_entity_poly.entity_id
_entity_poly.type
_entity_poly.pdbx_seq_one_letter_code
_entity_poly.pdbx_strand_id
1 'polypeptide(L)'
;MQYGQQEKRLREMNSQTEQLEQKNQKLKMAENTQRIVTDGVILIAGVLMAAVCGHFAEQGTVSADQAMVAVIAMISSFGPTAALSALSNNLQHTLASGNRVLDILEEEPLVEDVLGGSTVCEGDISCEHVSFAYESALTKEGQKAAQAEFTKEDKVEIQAEYKKSPNGVLENFDHVFAEHKIHGILGKSGCGKSTLLKLLMRFYETSEGDIRYGKTNVGEISTAALRSSISYVTQETFLFEDTIENNIKVAKEDASREEVVAAAKKAALHEFILSLPDGYDTKLAELGDSVSGGERQRIGIVRAFLHDGDMIFLDEPTSNIDSLNEGIILRSLDREKENKTILLVSHRKSTMAIADDVVAM
;
A
#
# COMPACT_ATOMS: atom_id res chain seq x y z
N MET A 1 12.60 -3.48 -22.35
CA MET A 1 13.50 -3.22 -23.50
C MET A 1 14.97 -3.40 -23.11
N GLN A 2 15.44 -2.73 -22.05
CA GLN A 2 16.87 -2.59 -21.70
C GLN A 2 17.65 -3.90 -21.43
N TYR A 3 16.98 -4.98 -21.01
CA TYR A 3 17.62 -6.26 -20.69
C TYR A 3 17.33 -7.40 -21.68
N GLY A 4 16.68 -7.13 -22.82
CA GLY A 4 16.41 -8.12 -23.86
C GLY A 4 15.52 -9.32 -23.45
N GLN A 5 14.94 -9.34 -22.24
CA GLN A 5 14.14 -10.47 -21.74
C GLN A 5 12.67 -10.46 -22.17
N GLN A 6 12.29 -9.60 -23.10
CA GLN A 6 10.89 -9.44 -23.51
C GLN A 6 10.31 -10.75 -24.07
N GLU A 7 11.04 -11.43 -24.95
CA GLU A 7 10.57 -12.72 -25.48
C GLU A 7 10.45 -13.79 -24.40
N LYS A 8 11.39 -13.84 -23.45
CA LYS A 8 11.36 -14.83 -22.37
C LYS A 8 10.14 -14.60 -21.46
N ARG A 9 9.89 -13.35 -21.04
CA ARG A 9 8.71 -13.00 -20.24
C ARG A 9 7.41 -13.23 -21.02
N LEU A 10 7.39 -12.89 -22.31
CA LEU A 10 6.21 -13.13 -23.16
C LEU A 10 5.90 -14.62 -23.26
N ARG A 11 6.91 -15.48 -23.46
CA ARG A 11 6.74 -16.94 -23.47
C ARG A 11 6.24 -17.48 -22.14
N GLU A 12 6.76 -16.96 -21.03
CA GLU A 12 6.32 -17.35 -19.68
C GLU A 12 4.86 -16.95 -19.43
N MET A 13 4.49 -15.71 -19.77
CA MET A 13 3.12 -15.20 -19.66
C MET A 13 2.15 -15.98 -20.56
N ASN A 14 2.56 -16.29 -21.79
CA ASN A 14 1.77 -17.13 -22.70
C ASN A 14 1.58 -18.53 -22.15
N SER A 15 2.63 -19.15 -21.58
CA SER A 15 2.55 -20.47 -20.93
C SER A 15 1.59 -20.46 -19.75
N GLN A 16 1.65 -19.44 -18.88
CA GLN A 16 0.70 -19.28 -17.77
C GLN A 16 -0.74 -19.08 -18.27
N THR A 17 -0.91 -18.30 -19.34
CA THR A 17 -2.22 -18.07 -19.97
C THR A 17 -2.77 -19.36 -20.58
N GLU A 18 -1.95 -20.14 -21.28
CA GLU A 18 -2.32 -21.45 -21.83
C GLU A 18 -2.70 -22.44 -20.72
N GLN A 19 -1.98 -22.47 -19.59
CA GLN A 19 -2.34 -23.31 -18.44
C GLN A 19 -3.68 -22.91 -17.83
N LEU A 20 -3.92 -21.59 -17.68
CA LEU A 20 -5.20 -21.06 -17.24
C LEU A 20 -6.32 -21.45 -18.21
N GLU A 21 -6.09 -21.31 -19.51
CA GLU A 21 -7.06 -21.66 -20.54
C GLU A 21 -7.36 -23.16 -20.56
N GLN A 22 -6.35 -24.02 -20.43
CA GLN A 22 -6.54 -25.48 -20.31
C GLN A 22 -7.38 -25.85 -19.09
N LYS A 23 -7.15 -25.22 -17.94
CA LYS A 23 -7.98 -25.42 -16.74
C LYS A 23 -9.42 -24.94 -17.00
N ASN A 24 -9.57 -23.78 -17.62
CA ASN A 24 -10.88 -23.20 -17.92
C ASN A 24 -11.67 -24.06 -18.94
N GLN A 25 -10.99 -24.62 -19.94
CA GLN A 25 -11.57 -25.55 -20.90
C GLN A 25 -12.04 -26.85 -20.23
N LYS A 26 -11.24 -27.42 -19.31
CA LYS A 26 -11.66 -28.61 -18.52
C LYS A 26 -12.91 -28.32 -17.70
N LEU A 27 -12.99 -27.16 -17.06
CA LEU A 27 -14.18 -26.73 -16.31
C LEU A 27 -15.40 -26.59 -17.23
N LYS A 28 -15.25 -25.92 -18.38
CA LYS A 28 -16.32 -25.80 -19.39
C LYS A 28 -16.78 -27.16 -19.92
N MET A 29 -15.87 -28.11 -20.15
CA MET A 29 -16.24 -29.46 -20.59
C MET A 29 -17.04 -30.20 -19.51
N ALA A 30 -16.67 -30.06 -18.24
CA ALA A 30 -17.45 -30.64 -17.14
C ALA A 30 -18.85 -30.02 -17.05
N GLU A 31 -18.96 -28.69 -17.17
CA GLU A 31 -20.24 -27.97 -17.18
C GLU A 31 -21.13 -28.38 -18.36
N ASN A 32 -20.56 -28.49 -19.56
CA ASN A 32 -21.29 -28.94 -20.75
C ASN A 32 -21.76 -30.38 -20.60
N THR A 33 -20.93 -31.27 -20.05
CA THR A 33 -21.30 -32.67 -19.81
C THR A 33 -22.45 -32.76 -18.82
N GLN A 34 -22.38 -32.00 -17.72
CA GLN A 34 -23.46 -31.90 -16.74
C GLN A 34 -24.76 -31.44 -17.41
N ARG A 35 -24.74 -30.36 -18.20
CA ARG A 35 -25.93 -29.85 -18.90
C ARG A 35 -26.53 -30.87 -19.86
N ILE A 36 -25.71 -31.54 -20.68
CA ILE A 36 -26.16 -32.56 -21.63
C ILE A 36 -26.84 -33.72 -20.89
N VAL A 37 -26.27 -34.19 -19.78
CA VAL A 37 -26.85 -35.27 -18.98
C VAL A 37 -28.19 -34.83 -18.37
N THR A 38 -28.27 -33.63 -17.80
CA THR A 38 -29.51 -33.11 -17.22
C THR A 38 -30.62 -32.97 -18.26
N ASP A 39 -30.35 -32.32 -19.40
CA ASP A 39 -31.33 -32.12 -20.47
C ASP A 39 -31.76 -33.46 -21.10
N GLY A 40 -30.82 -34.40 -21.26
CA GLY A 40 -31.09 -35.74 -21.75
C GLY A 40 -32.04 -36.53 -20.83
N VAL A 41 -31.82 -36.49 -19.51
CA VAL A 41 -32.69 -37.14 -18.53
C VAL A 41 -34.10 -36.53 -18.56
N ILE A 42 -34.21 -35.20 -18.63
CA ILE A 42 -35.49 -34.50 -18.71
C ILE A 42 -36.25 -34.91 -19.97
N LEU A 43 -35.56 -34.97 -21.12
CA LEU A 43 -36.18 -35.34 -22.39
C LEU A 43 -36.65 -36.82 -22.40
N ILE A 44 -35.84 -37.74 -21.89
CA ILE A 44 -36.22 -39.16 -21.78
C ILE A 44 -37.42 -39.34 -20.85
N ALA A 45 -37.41 -38.69 -19.69
CA ALA A 45 -38.55 -38.69 -18.77
C ALA A 45 -39.80 -38.10 -19.44
N GLY A 46 -39.64 -37.00 -20.19
CA GLY A 46 -40.66 -36.35 -21.03
C GLY A 46 -41.36 -37.33 -21.97
N VAL A 47 -40.58 -38.03 -22.78
CA VAL A 47 -41.06 -39.01 -23.75
C VAL A 47 -41.73 -40.20 -23.06
N LEU A 48 -41.15 -40.72 -21.98
CA LEU A 48 -41.73 -41.83 -21.22
C LEU A 48 -43.08 -41.45 -20.61
N MET A 49 -43.20 -40.25 -20.03
CA MET A 49 -44.48 -39.78 -19.49
C MET A 49 -45.51 -39.60 -20.60
N ALA A 50 -45.14 -39.02 -21.74
CA ALA A 50 -46.05 -38.89 -22.88
C ALA A 50 -46.57 -40.24 -23.37
N ALA A 51 -45.70 -41.25 -23.43
CA ALA A 51 -46.08 -42.62 -23.80
C ALA A 51 -47.05 -43.26 -22.78
N VAL A 52 -46.79 -43.11 -21.48
CA VAL A 52 -47.65 -43.64 -20.40
C VAL A 52 -49.01 -42.92 -20.38
N CYS A 53 -49.03 -41.59 -20.48
CA CYS A 53 -50.25 -40.80 -20.53
C CYS A 53 -51.07 -41.11 -21.80
N GLY A 54 -50.41 -41.33 -22.94
CA GLY A 54 -51.06 -41.78 -24.17
C GLY A 54 -51.72 -43.15 -24.01
N HIS A 55 -51.04 -44.10 -23.37
CA HIS A 55 -51.59 -45.43 -23.10
C HIS A 55 -52.83 -45.38 -22.18
N PHE A 56 -52.80 -44.55 -21.13
CA PHE A 56 -53.98 -44.35 -20.28
C PHE A 56 -55.13 -43.63 -20.99
N ALA A 57 -54.82 -42.72 -21.92
CA ALA A 57 -55.84 -42.08 -22.74
C ALA A 57 -56.54 -43.06 -23.68
N GLU A 58 -55.80 -44.00 -24.29
CA GLU A 58 -56.37 -45.08 -25.12
C GLU A 58 -57.29 -46.01 -24.32
N GLN A 59 -56.97 -46.27 -23.05
CA GLN A 59 -57.80 -47.07 -22.16
C GLN A 59 -59.02 -46.32 -21.60
N GLY A 60 -59.14 -45.01 -21.86
CA GLY A 60 -60.24 -44.18 -21.38
C GLY A 60 -60.19 -43.86 -19.87
N THR A 61 -59.09 -44.15 -19.19
CA THR A 61 -58.90 -43.82 -17.76
C THR A 61 -58.57 -42.35 -17.53
N VAL A 62 -57.98 -41.69 -18.53
CA VAL A 62 -57.61 -40.27 -18.51
C VAL A 62 -58.06 -39.62 -19.83
N SER A 63 -58.56 -38.39 -19.78
CA SER A 63 -58.93 -37.64 -20.99
C SER A 63 -57.71 -37.04 -21.69
N ALA A 64 -57.80 -36.78 -22.99
CA ALA A 64 -56.67 -36.31 -23.80
C ALA A 64 -56.13 -34.94 -23.32
N ASP A 65 -57.00 -34.06 -22.84
CA ASP A 65 -56.64 -32.78 -22.23
C ASP A 65 -55.90 -32.97 -20.89
N GLN A 66 -56.34 -33.89 -20.04
CA GLN A 66 -55.65 -34.23 -18.78
C GLN A 66 -54.26 -34.83 -19.03
N ALA A 67 -54.11 -35.69 -20.04
CA ALA A 67 -52.83 -36.25 -20.44
C ALA A 67 -51.85 -35.15 -20.92
N MET A 68 -52.35 -34.19 -21.72
CA MET A 68 -51.54 -33.07 -22.21
C MET A 68 -51.11 -32.14 -21.07
N VAL A 69 -52.00 -31.83 -20.12
CA VAL A 69 -51.67 -31.03 -18.94
C VAL A 69 -50.62 -31.72 -18.07
N ALA A 70 -50.69 -33.04 -17.89
CA ALA A 70 -49.70 -33.79 -17.10
C ALA A 70 -48.29 -33.72 -17.71
N VAL A 71 -48.17 -33.90 -19.03
CA VAL A 71 -46.88 -33.82 -19.74
C VAL A 71 -46.30 -32.41 -19.67
N ILE A 72 -47.13 -31.38 -19.91
CA ILE A 72 -46.70 -29.97 -19.83
C ILE A 72 -46.27 -29.62 -18.41
N ALA A 73 -47.04 -30.04 -17.39
CA ALA A 73 -46.72 -29.79 -16.00
C ALA A 73 -45.40 -30.42 -15.59
N MET A 74 -45.11 -31.64 -16.06
CA MET A 74 -43.86 -32.31 -15.76
C MET A 74 -42.66 -31.64 -16.42
N ILE A 75 -42.71 -31.35 -17.72
CA ILE A 75 -41.61 -30.67 -18.42
C ILE A 75 -41.36 -29.29 -17.79
N SER A 76 -42.42 -28.56 -17.46
CA SER A 76 -42.32 -27.23 -16.82
C SER A 76 -41.73 -27.29 -15.42
N SER A 77 -41.90 -28.41 -14.70
CA SER A 77 -41.36 -28.59 -13.34
C SER A 77 -39.82 -28.68 -13.30
N PHE A 78 -39.16 -28.99 -14.42
CA PHE A 78 -37.71 -29.15 -14.49
C PHE A 78 -36.94 -27.86 -14.77
N GLY A 79 -37.60 -26.79 -15.23
CA GLY A 79 -36.95 -25.49 -15.45
C GLY A 79 -36.27 -24.94 -14.18
N PRO A 80 -36.97 -24.86 -13.04
CA PRO A 80 -36.39 -24.41 -11.77
C PRO A 80 -35.26 -25.30 -11.24
N THR A 81 -35.33 -26.63 -11.42
CA THR A 81 -34.30 -27.55 -10.94
C THR A 81 -33.03 -27.48 -11.78
N ALA A 82 -33.14 -27.31 -13.10
CA ALA A 82 -32.00 -27.05 -13.98
C ALA A 82 -31.34 -25.71 -13.65
N ALA A 83 -32.14 -24.66 -13.43
CA ALA A 83 -31.63 -23.35 -13.01
C ALA A 83 -30.88 -23.41 -11.67
N LEU A 84 -31.40 -24.15 -10.68
CA LEU A 84 -30.75 -24.37 -9.39
C LEU A 84 -29.42 -25.12 -9.54
N SER A 85 -29.34 -26.10 -10.45
CA SER A 85 -28.10 -26.84 -10.71
C SER A 85 -26.99 -25.95 -11.26
N ALA A 86 -27.32 -24.98 -12.12
CA ALA A 86 -26.37 -24.00 -12.64
C ALA A 86 -25.93 -22.97 -11.57
N LEU A 87 -26.82 -22.66 -10.61
CA LEU A 87 -26.53 -21.68 -9.55
C LEU A 87 -25.35 -22.09 -8.66
N SER A 88 -25.16 -23.39 -8.42
CA SER A 88 -24.06 -23.91 -7.59
C SER A 88 -22.67 -23.43 -8.06
N ASN A 89 -22.47 -23.29 -9.38
CA ASN A 89 -21.19 -22.86 -9.94
C ASN A 89 -20.95 -21.35 -9.76
N ASN A 90 -22.00 -20.54 -9.86
CA ASN A 90 -21.91 -19.08 -9.66
C ASN A 90 -21.79 -18.72 -8.18
N LEU A 91 -22.49 -19.44 -7.30
CA LEU A 91 -22.44 -19.22 -5.86
C LEU A 91 -21.04 -19.37 -5.28
N GLN A 92 -20.23 -20.31 -5.77
CA GLN A 92 -18.86 -20.47 -5.27
C GLN A 92 -18.00 -19.22 -5.50
N HIS A 93 -18.08 -18.60 -6.68
CA HIS A 93 -17.36 -17.35 -6.96
C HIS A 93 -17.91 -16.16 -6.17
N THR A 94 -19.23 -16.08 -6.02
CA THR A 94 -19.88 -15.05 -5.20
C THR A 94 -19.45 -15.17 -3.74
N LEU A 95 -19.47 -16.38 -3.17
CA LEU A 95 -19.05 -16.63 -1.80
C LEU A 95 -17.55 -16.39 -1.61
N ALA A 96 -16.70 -16.81 -2.54
CA ALA A 96 -15.26 -16.54 -2.46
C ALA A 96 -14.95 -15.03 -2.54
N SER A 97 -15.69 -14.29 -3.37
CA SER A 97 -15.54 -12.83 -3.45
C SER A 97 -16.09 -12.13 -2.22
N GLY A 98 -17.22 -12.61 -1.70
CA GLY A 98 -17.83 -12.13 -0.46
C GLY A 98 -16.89 -12.34 0.73
N ASN A 99 -16.31 -13.54 0.87
CA ASN A 99 -15.34 -13.83 1.92
C ASN A 99 -14.15 -12.89 1.85
N ARG A 100 -13.55 -12.63 0.68
CA ARG A 100 -12.44 -11.66 0.58
C ARG A 100 -12.80 -10.25 1.05
N VAL A 101 -14.05 -9.82 0.82
CA VAL A 101 -14.53 -8.51 1.31
C VAL A 101 -14.69 -8.56 2.82
N LEU A 102 -15.26 -9.64 3.36
CA LEU A 102 -15.39 -9.84 4.80
C LEU A 102 -14.02 -9.91 5.48
N ASP A 103 -13.06 -10.65 4.92
CA ASP A 103 -11.70 -10.77 5.43
C ASP A 103 -11.02 -9.39 5.57
N ILE A 104 -11.23 -8.47 4.60
CA ILE A 104 -10.71 -7.09 4.67
C ILE A 104 -11.46 -6.27 5.72
N LEU A 105 -12.78 -6.44 5.85
CA LEU A 105 -13.58 -5.72 6.84
C LEU A 105 -13.32 -6.19 8.27
N GLU A 106 -12.87 -7.44 8.43
CA GLU A 106 -12.51 -8.07 9.70
C GLU A 106 -11.02 -7.87 10.05
N GLU A 107 -10.23 -7.23 9.18
CA GLU A 107 -8.82 -6.93 9.46
C GLU A 107 -8.70 -5.90 10.59
N GLU A 108 -8.01 -6.29 11.66
CA GLU A 108 -7.75 -5.40 12.80
C GLU A 108 -6.53 -4.51 12.49
N PRO A 109 -6.58 -3.20 12.80
CA PRO A 109 -5.45 -2.31 12.58
C PRO A 109 -4.29 -2.70 13.50
N LEU A 110 -3.08 -2.78 12.94
CA LEU A 110 -1.86 -3.07 13.71
C LEU A 110 -1.59 -2.03 14.82
N VAL A 111 -1.99 -0.78 14.57
CA VAL A 111 -1.89 0.33 15.53
C VAL A 111 -3.23 1.05 15.57
N GLU A 112 -3.88 1.05 16.73
CA GLU A 112 -5.12 1.78 16.93
C GLU A 112 -4.86 3.29 17.09
N ASP A 113 -5.74 4.08 16.46
CA ASP A 113 -5.72 5.54 16.59
C ASP A 113 -6.15 5.97 18.00
N VAL A 114 -5.39 6.90 18.57
CA VAL A 114 -5.75 7.50 19.87
C VAL A 114 -6.69 8.67 19.60
N LEU A 115 -7.97 8.49 19.92
CA LEU A 115 -9.01 9.49 19.67
C LEU A 115 -9.19 10.50 20.82
N GLY A 116 -8.79 10.15 22.05
CA GLY A 116 -9.09 10.91 23.27
C GLY A 116 -7.86 11.33 24.09
N GLY A 117 -6.69 11.41 23.46
CA GLY A 117 -5.41 11.72 24.10
C GLY A 117 -5.09 13.21 24.21
N SER A 118 -3.85 13.52 24.59
CA SER A 118 -3.31 14.88 24.55
C SER A 118 -3.42 15.45 23.14
N THR A 119 -3.85 16.71 23.04
CA THR A 119 -3.87 17.47 21.78
C THR A 119 -2.60 18.28 21.55
N VAL A 120 -1.65 18.19 22.49
CA VAL A 120 -0.38 18.90 22.45
C VAL A 120 0.75 17.88 22.22
N CYS A 121 1.57 18.15 21.21
CA CYS A 121 2.77 17.39 20.85
C CYS A 121 3.95 18.38 20.82
N GLU A 122 4.56 18.58 21.98
CA GLU A 122 5.60 19.58 22.22
C GLU A 122 6.68 18.98 23.15
N GLY A 123 7.84 19.61 23.22
CA GLY A 123 8.96 19.19 24.05
C GLY A 123 10.00 18.34 23.31
N ASP A 124 11.07 18.03 24.04
CA ASP A 124 12.10 17.11 23.57
C ASP A 124 11.49 15.74 23.22
N ILE A 125 11.99 15.12 22.15
CA ILE A 125 11.61 13.75 21.79
C ILE A 125 12.55 12.79 22.51
N SER A 126 12.06 12.01 23.47
CA SER A 126 12.86 11.01 24.17
C SER A 126 12.51 9.60 23.72
N CYS A 127 13.53 8.82 23.38
CA CYS A 127 13.48 7.38 23.20
C CYS A 127 14.18 6.73 24.39
N GLU A 128 13.46 5.91 25.16
CA GLU A 128 13.97 5.20 26.33
C GLU A 128 13.84 3.69 26.10
N HIS A 129 14.97 3.00 25.99
CA HIS A 129 15.08 1.55 25.81
C HIS A 129 14.29 1.00 24.62
N VAL A 130 14.19 1.77 23.52
CA VAL A 130 13.33 1.43 22.39
C VAL A 130 13.88 0.24 21.61
N SER A 131 13.10 -0.84 21.57
CA SER A 131 13.38 -2.01 20.75
C SER A 131 12.20 -2.29 19.82
N PHE A 132 12.47 -2.74 18.59
CA PHE A 132 11.41 -2.97 17.59
C PHE A 132 11.78 -4.01 16.53
N ALA A 133 10.80 -4.81 16.11
CA ALA A 133 10.90 -5.71 14.95
C ALA A 133 9.60 -5.71 14.13
N TYR A 134 9.70 -5.77 12.80
CA TYR A 134 8.53 -5.96 11.93
C TYR A 134 7.99 -7.39 12.03
N GLU A 135 6.67 -7.56 12.06
CA GLU A 135 6.01 -8.86 12.22
C GLU A 135 6.34 -9.87 11.10
N SER A 136 6.56 -9.40 9.87
CA SER A 136 6.99 -10.25 8.74
C SER A 136 8.37 -10.89 8.95
N ALA A 137 9.23 -10.31 9.78
CA ALA A 137 10.52 -10.89 10.16
C ALA A 137 10.38 -12.00 11.23
N LEU A 138 9.27 -11.99 11.97
CA LEU A 138 8.97 -12.94 13.05
C LEU A 138 8.30 -14.23 12.54
N THR A 139 7.72 -14.23 11.33
CA THR A 139 7.05 -15.41 10.75
C THR A 139 7.98 -16.28 9.90
N LYS A 140 7.81 -17.62 9.98
CA LYS A 140 8.58 -18.60 9.17
C LYS A 140 8.35 -18.46 7.66
N GLU A 141 7.24 -17.85 7.25
CA GLU A 141 6.87 -17.64 5.84
C GLU A 141 7.47 -16.34 5.28
N GLY A 142 7.49 -15.26 6.05
CA GLY A 142 8.21 -14.04 5.68
C GLY A 142 9.71 -14.27 5.52
N GLN A 143 10.30 -15.10 6.38
CA GLN A 143 11.69 -15.57 6.26
C GLN A 143 11.95 -16.39 4.98
N LYS A 144 10.94 -17.10 4.46
CA LYS A 144 11.05 -17.88 3.20
C LYS A 144 10.81 -17.03 1.96
N ALA A 145 9.88 -16.07 2.01
CA ALA A 145 9.59 -15.15 0.90
C ALA A 145 10.81 -14.28 0.57
N ALA A 146 11.50 -13.74 1.58
CA ALA A 146 12.74 -12.98 1.40
C ALA A 146 13.88 -13.80 0.76
N GLN A 147 13.85 -15.14 0.87
CA GLN A 147 14.85 -16.05 0.29
C GLN A 147 14.57 -16.44 -1.17
N ALA A 148 13.37 -16.17 -1.67
CA ALA A 148 12.91 -16.62 -2.98
C ALA A 148 13.31 -15.69 -4.14
N GLU A 149 13.62 -14.42 -3.86
CA GLU A 149 13.84 -13.39 -4.91
C GLU A 149 15.30 -13.17 -5.34
N PHE A 150 16.29 -13.86 -4.77
CA PHE A 150 17.70 -13.55 -5.03
C PHE A 150 18.54 -14.73 -5.54
N THR A 151 19.57 -14.41 -6.34
CA THR A 151 20.49 -15.38 -6.96
C THR A 151 21.44 -16.02 -5.94
N LYS A 152 22.01 -17.19 -6.27
CA LYS A 152 22.83 -18.01 -5.35
C LYS A 152 24.06 -17.29 -4.76
N GLU A 153 24.56 -16.25 -5.42
CA GLU A 153 25.72 -15.47 -4.98
C GLU A 153 25.31 -14.38 -3.97
N ASP A 154 24.16 -13.71 -4.18
CA ASP A 154 23.56 -12.78 -3.21
C ASP A 154 23.18 -13.50 -1.90
N LYS A 155 22.85 -14.79 -1.97
CA LYS A 155 22.50 -15.61 -0.81
C LYS A 155 23.62 -15.75 0.21
N VAL A 156 24.89 -15.60 -0.16
CA VAL A 156 26.01 -15.76 0.80
C VAL A 156 26.28 -14.48 1.57
N GLU A 157 26.15 -13.32 0.92
CA GLU A 157 26.37 -12.01 1.55
C GLU A 157 25.15 -11.60 2.41
N ILE A 158 23.93 -11.84 1.90
CA ILE A 158 22.67 -11.59 2.63
C ILE A 158 22.50 -12.56 3.81
N GLN A 159 22.98 -13.82 3.72
CA GLN A 159 22.98 -14.73 4.87
C GLN A 159 23.86 -14.27 6.02
N ALA A 160 24.90 -13.47 5.76
CA ALA A 160 25.75 -12.90 6.80
C ALA A 160 25.12 -11.65 7.44
N GLU A 161 24.29 -10.91 6.69
CA GLU A 161 23.63 -9.67 7.15
C GLU A 161 22.29 -9.96 7.85
N TYR A 162 21.47 -10.89 7.36
CA TYR A 162 20.22 -11.31 8.03
C TYR A 162 20.47 -12.20 9.26
N LYS A 163 21.63 -12.88 9.36
CA LYS A 163 22.04 -13.55 10.61
C LYS A 163 22.48 -12.58 11.70
N LYS A 164 22.67 -11.29 11.42
CA LYS A 164 23.15 -10.33 12.42
C LYS A 164 22.08 -9.76 13.33
N SER A 165 20.78 -9.85 12.99
CA SER A 165 19.72 -9.44 13.91
C SER A 165 18.60 -10.48 14.03
N PRO A 166 18.85 -11.60 14.74
CA PRO A 166 17.78 -12.36 15.37
C PRO A 166 17.01 -11.56 16.45
N ASN A 167 17.41 -10.31 16.73
CA ASN A 167 16.98 -9.48 17.85
C ASN A 167 16.14 -8.22 17.48
N GLY A 168 15.76 -8.04 16.21
CA GLY A 168 14.96 -6.88 15.78
C GLY A 168 15.73 -5.81 15.01
N VAL A 169 15.03 -4.80 14.51
CA VAL A 169 15.57 -3.68 13.71
C VAL A 169 16.19 -2.60 14.59
N LEU A 170 15.62 -2.36 15.76
CA LEU A 170 16.19 -1.51 16.81
C LEU A 170 16.32 -2.35 18.08
N GLU A 171 17.45 -2.18 18.77
CA GLU A 171 17.78 -2.89 20.01
C GLU A 171 18.20 -1.88 21.07
N ASN A 172 17.36 -1.69 22.10
CA ASN A 172 17.60 -0.82 23.24
C ASN A 172 18.17 0.57 22.85
N PHE A 173 17.46 1.25 21.95
CA PHE A 173 17.84 2.58 21.48
C PHE A 173 17.44 3.66 22.51
N ASP A 174 18.43 4.42 22.96
CA ASP A 174 18.30 5.50 23.93
C ASP A 174 18.82 6.81 23.33
N HIS A 175 17.94 7.80 23.18
CA HIS A 175 18.34 9.13 22.72
C HIS A 175 17.32 10.22 23.08
N VAL A 176 17.78 11.46 23.21
CA VAL A 176 16.91 12.64 23.41
C VAL A 176 17.20 13.67 22.32
N PHE A 177 16.21 13.94 21.48
CA PHE A 177 16.25 15.00 20.48
C PHE A 177 15.67 16.27 21.10
N ALA A 178 16.51 17.28 21.33
CA ALA A 178 16.12 18.52 21.99
C ALA A 178 15.36 19.45 21.04
N GLU A 179 14.46 20.27 21.58
CA GLU A 179 13.71 21.22 20.75
C GLU A 179 14.57 22.25 20.03
N HIS A 180 14.07 22.75 18.89
CA HIS A 180 14.66 23.87 18.14
C HIS A 180 16.09 23.60 17.65
N LYS A 181 16.36 22.37 17.26
CA LYS A 181 17.63 21.91 16.71
C LYS A 181 17.45 21.03 15.48
N ILE A 182 18.52 20.93 14.71
CA ILE A 182 18.66 19.94 13.64
C ILE A 182 19.45 18.75 14.17
N HIS A 183 18.78 17.63 14.33
CA HIS A 183 19.37 16.36 14.71
C HIS A 183 19.66 15.51 13.48
N GLY A 184 20.93 15.20 13.26
CA GLY A 184 21.38 14.30 12.21
C GLY A 184 21.30 12.85 12.67
N ILE A 185 20.70 11.97 11.88
CA ILE A 185 20.72 10.53 12.11
C ILE A 185 21.55 9.88 11.01
N LEU A 186 22.75 9.44 11.37
CA LEU A 186 23.74 8.88 10.46
C LEU A 186 23.93 7.38 10.73
N GLY A 187 23.91 6.58 9.68
CA GLY A 187 24.13 5.14 9.81
C GLY A 187 24.04 4.43 8.47
N LYS A 188 24.55 3.20 8.40
CA LYS A 188 24.54 2.40 7.16
C LYS A 188 23.11 2.15 6.68
N SER A 189 22.94 1.82 5.39
CA SER A 189 21.63 1.36 4.92
C SER A 189 21.18 0.14 5.73
N GLY A 190 19.90 0.06 6.08
CA GLY A 190 19.35 -1.05 6.87
C GLY A 190 19.52 -0.98 8.40
N CYS A 191 20.23 0.00 8.98
CA CYS A 191 20.39 0.09 10.45
C CYS A 191 19.17 0.63 11.24
N GLY A 192 18.01 0.77 10.60
CA GLY A 192 16.77 1.15 11.29
C GLY A 192 16.43 2.64 11.34
N LYS A 193 17.17 3.53 10.66
CA LYS A 193 16.90 5.00 10.65
C LYS A 193 15.48 5.36 10.22
N SER A 194 15.03 4.84 9.07
CA SER A 194 13.65 5.05 8.59
C SER A 194 12.62 4.43 9.54
N THR A 195 12.96 3.31 10.18
CA THR A 195 12.11 2.66 11.18
C THR A 195 11.96 3.52 12.44
N LEU A 196 13.04 4.16 12.90
CA LEU A 196 12.99 5.10 14.01
C LEU A 196 12.00 6.24 13.71
N LEU A 197 12.09 6.88 12.54
CA LEU A 197 11.14 7.94 12.16
C LEU A 197 9.68 7.43 12.13
N LYS A 198 9.44 6.21 11.65
CA LYS A 198 8.10 5.59 11.63
C LYS A 198 7.56 5.31 13.04
N LEU A 199 8.43 4.93 13.99
CA LEU A 199 8.06 4.75 15.39
C LEU A 199 7.76 6.10 16.06
N LEU A 200 8.55 7.14 15.79
CA LEU A 200 8.26 8.49 16.27
C LEU A 200 6.91 9.02 15.74
N MET A 201 6.54 8.67 14.51
CA MET A 201 5.23 8.95 13.90
C MET A 201 4.10 8.01 14.39
N ARG A 202 4.42 7.03 15.26
CA ARG A 202 3.53 5.97 15.73
C ARG A 202 2.78 5.27 14.58
N PHE A 203 3.49 4.97 13.50
CA PHE A 203 3.01 4.04 12.47
C PHE A 203 3.15 2.57 12.91
N TYR A 204 4.01 2.33 13.91
CA TYR A 204 4.18 1.06 14.58
C TYR A 204 4.30 1.33 16.09
N GLU A 205 3.91 0.35 16.89
CA GLU A 205 4.19 0.34 18.33
C GLU A 205 5.59 -0.20 18.60
N THR A 206 6.23 0.28 19.65
CA THR A 206 7.50 -0.28 20.12
C THR A 206 7.28 -1.71 20.64
N SER A 207 8.26 -2.59 20.45
CA SER A 207 8.22 -3.93 21.07
C SER A 207 8.58 -3.85 22.55
N GLU A 208 9.55 -2.99 22.88
CA GLU A 208 9.94 -2.64 24.25
C GLU A 208 10.36 -1.16 24.29
N GLY A 209 10.30 -0.56 25.48
CA GLY A 209 10.66 0.84 25.69
C GLY A 209 9.57 1.83 25.30
N ASP A 210 9.84 3.11 25.58
CA ASP A 210 8.88 4.20 25.43
C ASP A 210 9.42 5.31 24.52
N ILE A 211 8.52 5.94 23.77
CA ILE A 211 8.77 7.19 23.06
C ILE A 211 7.89 8.27 23.68
N ARG A 212 8.47 9.42 24.03
CA ARG A 212 7.75 10.55 24.62
C ARG A 212 8.05 11.84 23.87
N TYR A 213 7.05 12.72 23.81
CA TYR A 213 7.20 14.12 23.42
C TYR A 213 7.03 14.96 24.68
N GLY A 214 8.12 15.57 25.14
CA GLY A 214 8.21 16.22 26.44
C GLY A 214 7.97 15.25 27.59
N LYS A 215 6.76 15.27 28.15
CA LYS A 215 6.36 14.38 29.26
C LYS A 215 5.29 13.37 28.89
N THR A 216 4.76 13.43 27.68
CA THR A 216 3.61 12.62 27.26
C THR A 216 4.10 11.47 26.38
N ASN A 217 3.68 10.25 26.71
CA ASN A 217 3.98 9.09 25.86
C ASN A 217 3.29 9.25 24.51
N VAL A 218 3.93 8.84 23.41
CA VAL A 218 3.38 8.94 22.06
C VAL A 218 2.02 8.22 21.92
N GLY A 219 1.80 7.13 22.67
CA GLY A 219 0.53 6.41 22.74
C GLY A 219 -0.58 7.11 23.54
N GLU A 220 -0.26 8.21 24.23
CA GLU A 220 -1.23 9.05 24.94
C GLU A 220 -1.55 10.35 24.18
N ILE A 221 -0.86 10.63 23.08
CA ILE A 221 -1.13 11.78 22.20
C ILE A 221 -2.16 11.35 21.17
N SER A 222 -3.16 12.19 20.94
CA SER A 222 -4.13 11.91 19.88
C SER A 222 -3.42 11.79 18.53
N THR A 223 -3.76 10.78 17.74
CA THR A 223 -3.05 10.52 16.47
C THR A 223 -3.12 11.73 15.54
N ALA A 224 -4.26 12.43 15.53
CA ALA A 224 -4.44 13.65 14.75
C ALA A 224 -3.47 14.76 15.17
N ALA A 225 -3.33 15.03 16.48
CA ALA A 225 -2.41 16.05 16.98
C ALA A 225 -0.94 15.71 16.71
N LEU A 226 -0.55 14.45 16.95
CA LEU A 226 0.81 13.99 16.66
C LEU A 226 1.17 14.22 15.18
N ARG A 227 0.29 13.81 14.27
CA ARG A 227 0.56 13.89 12.83
C ARG A 227 0.40 15.31 12.27
N SER A 228 -0.42 16.18 12.88
CA SER A 228 -0.50 17.59 12.49
C SER A 228 0.70 18.42 12.97
N SER A 229 1.37 18.03 14.06
CA SER A 229 2.57 18.71 14.55
C SER A 229 3.84 18.31 13.80
N ILE A 230 3.82 17.24 12.99
CA ILE A 230 5.02 16.70 12.33
C ILE A 230 4.87 16.69 10.81
N SER A 231 5.73 17.45 10.13
CA SER A 231 5.94 17.36 8.68
C SER A 231 6.87 16.20 8.36
N TYR A 232 6.37 15.11 7.78
CA TYR A 232 7.17 13.93 7.41
C TYR A 232 7.44 13.85 5.90
N VAL A 233 8.72 13.75 5.51
CA VAL A 233 9.15 13.48 4.14
C VAL A 233 9.77 12.08 4.09
N THR A 234 9.11 11.19 3.38
CA THR A 234 9.60 9.83 3.09
C THR A 234 10.73 9.84 2.06
N GLN A 235 11.53 8.76 2.05
CA GLN A 235 12.60 8.56 1.07
C GLN A 235 12.12 8.66 -0.38
N GLU A 236 10.92 8.14 -0.66
CA GLU A 236 10.24 8.29 -1.95
C GLU A 236 8.95 9.09 -1.80
N THR A 237 8.81 10.15 -2.59
CA THR A 237 7.60 10.98 -2.62
C THR A 237 6.62 10.44 -3.66
N PHE A 238 5.44 10.01 -3.22
CA PHE A 238 4.35 9.64 -4.12
C PHE A 238 3.65 10.87 -4.69
N LEU A 239 3.31 10.86 -5.98
CA LEU A 239 2.58 11.93 -6.66
C LEU A 239 1.28 11.38 -7.24
N PHE A 240 0.20 12.14 -7.05
CA PHE A 240 -1.11 11.84 -7.62
C PHE A 240 -1.19 12.31 -9.07
N GLU A 241 -2.05 11.66 -9.84
CA GLU A 241 -2.42 12.05 -11.21
C GLU A 241 -3.25 13.35 -11.22
N ASP A 242 -2.58 14.47 -10.94
CA ASP A 242 -3.19 15.80 -10.83
C ASP A 242 -2.14 16.90 -11.14
N THR A 243 -2.51 18.16 -11.01
CA THR A 243 -1.61 19.32 -11.14
C THR A 243 -0.50 19.30 -10.08
N ILE A 244 0.60 20.01 -10.36
CA ILE A 244 1.67 20.21 -9.37
C ILE A 244 1.13 20.93 -8.13
N GLU A 245 0.27 21.94 -8.31
CA GLU A 245 -0.38 22.62 -7.18
C GLU A 245 -1.17 21.65 -6.31
N ASN A 246 -2.08 20.85 -6.90
CA ASN A 246 -2.91 19.94 -6.13
C ASN A 246 -2.05 18.89 -5.42
N ASN A 247 -0.99 18.43 -6.07
CA ASN A 247 0.00 17.56 -5.43
C ASN A 247 0.64 18.21 -4.21
N ILE A 248 1.00 19.50 -4.26
CA ILE A 248 1.56 20.22 -3.12
C ILE A 248 0.50 20.42 -2.02
N LYS A 249 -0.73 20.79 -2.40
CA LYS A 249 -1.85 21.07 -1.50
C LYS A 249 -2.37 19.86 -0.73
N VAL A 250 -1.94 18.64 -1.04
CA VAL A 250 -2.16 17.46 -0.17
C VAL A 250 -1.70 17.73 1.27
N ALA A 251 -0.66 18.56 1.46
CA ALA A 251 -0.16 18.95 2.77
C ALA A 251 -1.06 19.95 3.52
N LYS A 252 -1.88 20.73 2.80
CA LYS A 252 -2.77 21.76 3.31
C LYS A 252 -3.79 22.12 2.22
N GLU A 253 -4.98 21.51 2.31
CA GLU A 253 -6.00 21.54 1.24
C GLU A 253 -6.49 22.97 0.93
N ASP A 254 -6.59 23.81 1.95
CA ASP A 254 -7.07 25.19 1.87
C ASP A 254 -5.96 26.22 1.58
N ALA A 255 -4.72 25.77 1.34
CA ALA A 255 -3.60 26.65 1.04
C ALA A 255 -3.86 27.56 -0.17
N SER A 256 -3.52 28.83 0.00
CA SER A 256 -3.47 29.83 -1.07
C SER A 256 -2.33 29.56 -2.05
N ARG A 257 -2.45 30.09 -3.27
CA ARG A 257 -1.39 30.02 -4.29
C ARG A 257 -0.10 30.67 -3.78
N GLU A 258 -0.22 31.74 -3.00
CA GLU A 258 0.89 32.46 -2.39
C GLU A 258 1.68 31.58 -1.40
N GLU A 259 0.98 30.83 -0.53
CA GLU A 259 1.61 29.88 0.39
C GLU A 259 2.31 28.74 -0.37
N VAL A 260 1.65 28.19 -1.40
CA VAL A 260 2.23 27.17 -2.29
C VAL A 260 3.52 27.68 -2.96
N VAL A 261 3.51 28.91 -3.47
CA VAL A 261 4.69 29.56 -4.08
C VAL A 261 5.80 29.80 -3.06
N ALA A 262 5.46 30.25 -1.85
CA ALA A 262 6.43 30.47 -0.78
C ALA A 262 7.14 29.17 -0.38
N ALA A 263 6.38 28.09 -0.17
CA ALA A 263 6.92 26.76 0.13
C ALA A 263 7.78 26.22 -1.03
N ALA A 264 7.33 26.39 -2.28
CA ALA A 264 8.09 26.00 -3.47
C ALA A 264 9.44 26.74 -3.60
N LYS A 265 9.51 28.00 -3.19
CA LYS A 265 10.76 28.77 -3.14
C LYS A 265 11.71 28.24 -2.07
N LYS A 266 11.21 27.92 -0.86
CA LYS A 266 12.03 27.33 0.22
C LYS A 266 12.69 26.02 -0.23
N ALA A 267 12.01 25.22 -1.04
CA ALA A 267 12.54 23.95 -1.57
C ALA A 267 13.27 24.05 -2.92
N ALA A 268 13.60 25.26 -3.42
CA ALA A 268 14.24 25.46 -4.72
C ALA A 268 13.51 24.84 -5.92
N LEU A 269 12.17 24.77 -5.87
CA LEU A 269 11.34 24.15 -6.91
C LEU A 269 10.59 25.17 -7.78
N HIS A 270 10.39 26.39 -7.29
CA HIS A 270 9.58 27.41 -7.96
C HIS A 270 10.01 27.71 -9.41
N GLU A 271 11.31 27.95 -9.65
CA GLU A 271 11.82 28.25 -10.99
C GLU A 271 11.64 27.08 -11.96
N PHE A 272 11.79 25.85 -11.48
CA PHE A 272 11.50 24.66 -12.27
C PHE A 272 10.01 24.63 -12.66
N ILE A 273 9.11 24.86 -11.71
CA ILE A 273 7.67 24.85 -11.98
C ILE A 273 7.32 25.91 -13.03
N LEU A 274 7.84 27.13 -12.91
CA LEU A 274 7.60 28.20 -13.88
C LEU A 274 8.23 27.93 -15.26
N SER A 275 9.22 27.04 -15.35
CA SER A 275 9.79 26.64 -16.64
C SER A 275 8.88 25.67 -17.42
N LEU A 276 7.90 25.05 -16.76
CA LEU A 276 6.92 24.17 -17.39
C LEU A 276 5.85 24.99 -18.14
N PRO A 277 5.30 24.47 -19.25
CA PRO A 277 4.33 25.20 -20.09
C PRO A 277 3.14 25.77 -19.32
N ASP A 278 2.60 24.98 -18.38
CA ASP A 278 1.42 25.33 -17.59
C ASP A 278 1.77 25.70 -16.14
N GLY A 279 3.05 25.91 -15.83
CA GLY A 279 3.47 26.29 -14.49
C GLY A 279 3.01 25.29 -13.43
N TYR A 280 2.36 25.80 -12.39
CA TYR A 280 1.78 25.00 -11.30
C TYR A 280 0.56 24.16 -11.74
N ASP A 281 -0.08 24.51 -12.85
CA ASP A 281 -1.25 23.81 -13.37
C ASP A 281 -0.84 22.62 -14.27
N THR A 282 0.47 22.40 -14.44
CA THR A 282 1.01 21.24 -15.16
C THR A 282 0.55 19.94 -14.50
N LYS A 283 -0.09 19.06 -15.28
CA LYS A 283 -0.58 17.75 -14.81
C LYS A 283 0.51 16.68 -14.85
N LEU A 284 0.62 15.91 -13.77
CA LEU A 284 1.66 14.89 -13.59
C LEU A 284 1.27 13.50 -14.17
N ALA A 285 0.08 13.35 -14.74
CA ALA A 285 -0.50 12.08 -15.21
C ALA A 285 -0.13 11.66 -16.65
N GLU A 286 0.26 12.58 -17.54
CA GLU A 286 0.33 12.29 -18.99
C GLU A 286 1.72 11.97 -19.54
N LEU A 287 2.76 11.90 -18.72
CA LEU A 287 4.07 11.42 -19.13
C LEU A 287 4.65 10.55 -18.02
N GLY A 288 4.98 9.31 -18.35
CA GLY A 288 5.76 8.41 -17.49
C GLY A 288 7.19 8.89 -17.17
N ASP A 289 7.47 10.19 -17.33
CA ASP A 289 8.75 10.89 -17.17
C ASP A 289 8.60 12.42 -16.92
N SER A 290 7.43 12.94 -16.51
CA SER A 290 7.22 14.41 -16.43
C SER A 290 8.13 15.13 -15.41
N VAL A 291 8.57 14.43 -14.36
CA VAL A 291 9.45 14.99 -13.33
C VAL A 291 10.55 13.99 -12.93
N SER A 292 11.78 14.49 -12.83
CA SER A 292 12.95 13.74 -12.38
C SER A 292 12.80 13.29 -10.91
N GLY A 293 13.59 12.29 -10.50
CA GLY A 293 13.60 11.83 -9.10
C GLY A 293 13.88 12.96 -8.10
N GLY A 294 14.78 13.89 -8.44
CA GLY A 294 15.08 15.07 -7.63
C GLY A 294 13.92 16.07 -7.57
N GLU A 295 13.20 16.30 -8.67
CA GLU A 295 12.01 17.16 -8.67
C GLU A 295 10.87 16.57 -7.84
N ARG A 296 10.63 15.27 -7.97
CA ARG A 296 9.66 14.52 -7.16
C ARG A 296 9.97 14.63 -5.68
N GLN A 297 11.23 14.47 -5.30
CA GLN A 297 11.69 14.61 -3.92
C GLN A 297 11.53 16.05 -3.41
N ARG A 298 11.86 17.05 -4.23
CA ARG A 298 11.62 18.46 -3.90
C ARG A 298 10.14 18.75 -3.70
N ILE A 299 9.21 18.15 -4.45
CA ILE A 299 7.76 18.28 -4.19
C ILE A 299 7.42 17.77 -2.77
N GLY A 300 8.02 16.67 -2.32
CA GLY A 300 7.86 16.18 -0.95
C GLY A 300 8.35 17.18 0.11
N ILE A 301 9.47 17.85 -0.15
CA ILE A 301 9.99 18.91 0.73
C ILE A 301 9.09 20.15 0.72
N VAL A 302 8.53 20.53 -0.44
CA VAL A 302 7.53 21.61 -0.52
C VAL A 302 6.33 21.30 0.34
N ARG A 303 5.82 20.06 0.31
CA ARG A 303 4.73 19.61 1.18
C ARG A 303 5.06 19.79 2.65
N ALA A 304 6.27 19.43 3.07
CA ALA A 304 6.70 19.63 4.46
C ALA A 304 6.75 21.11 4.87
N PHE A 305 7.24 21.99 3.98
CA PHE A 305 7.23 23.45 4.23
C PHE A 305 5.83 24.06 4.19
N LEU A 306 4.90 23.50 3.42
CA LEU A 306 3.52 23.98 3.34
C LEU A 306 2.68 23.51 4.53
N HIS A 307 2.89 22.27 4.99
CA HIS A 307 2.26 21.72 6.20
C HIS A 307 2.64 22.53 7.44
N ASP A 308 3.89 22.99 7.51
CA ASP A 308 4.40 23.91 8.54
C ASP A 308 4.28 23.41 10.00
N GLY A 309 4.36 22.09 10.22
CA GLY A 309 4.37 21.51 11.57
C GLY A 309 5.55 21.99 12.44
N ASP A 310 5.40 21.88 13.76
CA ASP A 310 6.42 22.24 14.77
C ASP A 310 7.71 21.40 14.63
N MET A 311 7.58 20.23 14.01
CA MET A 311 8.67 19.30 13.77
C MET A 311 8.73 18.89 12.31
N ILE A 312 9.94 18.65 11.79
CA ILE A 312 10.16 18.19 10.42
C ILE A 312 11.03 16.93 10.44
N PHE A 313 10.49 15.81 9.98
CA PHE A 313 11.21 14.55 9.84
C PHE A 313 11.52 14.29 8.37
N LEU A 314 12.80 14.11 8.05
CA LEU A 314 13.29 14.00 6.68
C LEU A 314 14.06 12.69 6.51
N ASP A 315 13.52 11.77 5.69
CA ASP A 315 14.18 10.50 5.37
C ASP A 315 14.93 10.59 4.03
N GLU A 316 16.25 10.74 4.09
CA GLU A 316 17.14 10.93 2.94
C GLU A 316 16.68 11.99 1.92
N PRO A 317 16.31 13.21 2.35
CA PRO A 317 15.58 14.18 1.52
C PRO A 317 16.36 14.70 0.30
N THR A 318 17.67 14.44 0.18
CA THR A 318 18.52 14.97 -0.89
C THR A 318 19.26 13.90 -1.67
N SER A 319 18.88 12.62 -1.55
CA SER A 319 19.54 11.50 -2.21
C SER A 319 19.56 11.62 -3.74
N ASN A 320 18.51 12.19 -4.34
CA ASN A 320 18.37 12.35 -5.79
C ASN A 320 18.45 13.81 -6.26
N ILE A 321 19.00 14.71 -5.44
CA ILE A 321 19.07 16.15 -5.72
C ILE A 321 20.51 16.57 -6.05
N ASP A 322 20.66 17.43 -7.06
CA ASP A 322 21.95 18.04 -7.41
C ASP A 322 22.46 18.98 -6.29
N SER A 323 23.78 19.18 -6.25
CA SER A 323 24.43 19.89 -5.14
C SER A 323 24.00 21.35 -4.97
N LEU A 324 23.60 22.04 -6.05
CA LEU A 324 23.16 23.44 -5.97
C LEU A 324 21.80 23.53 -5.27
N ASN A 325 20.83 22.75 -5.74
CA ASN A 325 19.50 22.71 -5.15
C ASN A 325 19.53 22.14 -3.73
N GLU A 326 20.36 21.13 -3.47
CA GLU A 326 20.61 20.62 -2.11
C GLU A 326 21.07 21.75 -1.18
N GLY A 327 22.06 22.56 -1.58
CA GLY A 327 22.57 23.65 -0.76
C GLY A 327 21.52 24.72 -0.42
N ILE A 328 20.60 25.02 -1.34
CA ILE A 328 19.50 25.95 -1.10
C ILE A 328 18.52 25.37 -0.07
N ILE A 329 18.13 24.10 -0.24
CA ILE A 329 17.20 23.40 0.66
C ILE A 329 17.78 23.31 2.07
N LEU A 330 19.04 22.89 2.21
CA LEU A 330 19.71 22.78 3.52
C LEU A 330 19.78 24.14 4.23
N ARG A 331 20.01 25.23 3.50
CA ARG A 331 19.96 26.58 4.07
C ARG A 331 18.55 27.00 4.50
N SER A 332 17.52 26.60 3.76
CA SER A 332 16.14 26.83 4.18
C SER A 332 15.84 26.09 5.48
N LEU A 333 16.22 24.81 5.59
CA LEU A 333 16.06 24.02 6.81
C LEU A 333 16.82 24.61 8.01
N ASP A 334 18.05 25.06 7.81
CA ASP A 334 18.85 25.72 8.86
C ASP A 334 18.20 27.02 9.39
N ARG A 335 17.38 27.70 8.58
CA ARG A 335 16.60 28.86 9.04
C ARG A 335 15.33 28.47 9.80
N GLU A 336 14.68 27.38 9.39
CA GLU A 336 13.46 26.91 10.05
C GLU A 336 13.74 26.39 11.47
N LYS A 337 14.97 25.95 11.77
CA LYS A 337 15.35 25.40 13.09
C LYS A 337 15.12 26.35 14.26
N GLU A 338 15.08 27.67 14.01
CA GLU A 338 14.83 28.67 15.08
C GLU A 338 13.51 28.42 15.82
N ASN A 339 12.52 27.84 15.13
CA ASN A 339 11.19 27.58 15.70
C ASN A 339 10.72 26.14 15.49
N LYS A 340 11.58 25.25 14.96
CA LYS A 340 11.21 23.87 14.65
C LYS A 340 12.29 22.86 15.04
N THR A 341 11.87 21.67 15.44
CA THR A 341 12.78 20.54 15.66
C THR A 341 12.88 19.71 14.39
N ILE A 342 14.08 19.50 13.87
CA ILE A 342 14.29 18.83 12.57
C ILE A 342 15.09 17.55 12.78
N LEU A 343 14.52 16.40 12.39
CA LEU A 343 15.23 15.13 12.35
C LEU A 343 15.61 14.83 10.90
N LEU A 344 16.91 14.80 10.63
CA LEU A 344 17.47 14.64 9.30
C LEU A 344 18.20 13.30 9.20
N VAL A 345 17.61 12.35 8.48
CA VAL A 345 18.26 11.08 8.15
C VAL A 345 18.99 11.24 6.83
N SER A 346 20.29 10.93 6.79
CA SER A 346 21.04 10.83 5.53
C SER A 346 22.31 10.00 5.72
N HIS A 347 22.76 9.35 4.66
CA HIS A 347 24.10 8.75 4.59
C HIS A 347 25.17 9.71 4.08
N ARG A 348 24.79 10.90 3.59
CA ARG A 348 25.70 11.91 3.02
C ARG A 348 26.20 12.88 4.09
N LYS A 349 27.53 12.95 4.24
CA LYS A 349 28.18 13.89 5.16
C LYS A 349 27.89 15.37 4.83
N SER A 350 27.68 15.71 3.56
CA SER A 350 27.32 17.07 3.14
C SER A 350 25.98 17.52 3.71
N THR A 351 25.01 16.61 3.75
CA THR A 351 23.67 16.83 4.32
C THR A 351 23.75 16.97 5.84
N MET A 352 24.62 16.19 6.50
CA MET A 352 24.85 16.26 7.96
C MET A 352 25.56 17.55 8.41
N ALA A 353 26.11 18.35 7.50
CA ALA A 353 26.89 19.53 7.86
C ALA A 353 26.05 20.65 8.53
N ILE A 354 24.72 20.62 8.38
CA ILE A 354 23.79 21.56 9.03
C ILE A 354 23.26 21.06 10.38
N ALA A 355 23.54 19.81 10.75
CA ALA A 355 23.06 19.24 12.00
C ALA A 355 23.82 19.84 13.19
N ASP A 356 23.08 20.24 14.22
CA ASP A 356 23.64 20.76 15.47
C ASP A 356 24.27 19.62 16.30
N ASP A 357 23.70 18.42 16.20
CA ASP A 357 24.28 17.18 16.71
C ASP A 357 23.94 15.99 15.79
N VAL A 358 24.73 14.92 15.90
CA VAL A 358 24.59 13.73 15.05
C VAL A 358 24.60 12.47 15.91
N VAL A 359 23.55 11.67 15.78
CA VAL A 359 23.43 10.33 16.35
C VAL A 359 23.88 9.32 15.32
N ALA A 360 24.80 8.44 15.73
CA ALA A 360 25.22 7.30 14.93
C ALA A 360 24.39 6.06 15.31
N MET A 361 23.77 5.42 14.32
CA MET A 361 23.02 4.16 14.45
C MET A 361 23.72 2.98 13.77
#